data_AF-A0A6N6S2V7-F1
#
_entry.id   AF-A0A6N6S2V7-F1
#
_cell.length_a   1.000
_cell.length_b   1.000
_cell.length_c   1.000
_cell.angle_alpha   90.00
_cell.angle_beta   90.00
_cell.angle_gamma   90.00
#
_symmetry.space_group_name_H-M   'P 1'
#
loop_
_entity.id
_entity.type
_entity.pdbx_description
1 polymer ?
#
loop_
_entity_poly.entity_id
_entity_poly.type
_entity_poly.pdbx_seq_one_letter_code
_entity_poly.pdbx_strand_id
1 'polypeptide(L)'
;MGVDASFAENIDPYNDGSQYAYGENVGFLNFEPDDNGGSGAEVTSSRVTGYVWQENADWINLSPSNYGGVLNDGNGNLSGYAWGENVGWINFNPTGGGVTIDENGNFNGYAWGENIGWIHFQNQNPAYKVQTEGLQDSDGDGVPDVRDVCPGFDDKVDTDGDGIPDGCDSDKDGDTYTSAGGDCNDLDAAVHPFATEICDGVDNNCDGQIDENVKTTYYRDADGDGYGDPNTITENCTQPSGYVT
;
A
#
# COMPACT_ATOMS: atom_id res chain seq x y z
N MET A 1 -8.00 -11.50 3.09
CA MET A 1 -6.65 -11.00 2.81
C MET A 1 -6.57 -10.88 1.32
N GLY A 2 -6.78 -9.68 0.80
CA GLY A 2 -6.63 -9.42 -0.62
C GLY A 2 -5.23 -8.87 -0.79
N VAL A 3 -4.38 -9.54 -1.55
CA VAL A 3 -3.04 -9.01 -1.84
C VAL A 3 -3.18 -7.86 -2.84
N ASP A 4 -2.43 -6.77 -2.64
CA ASP A 4 -2.55 -5.53 -3.42
C ASP A 4 -2.13 -5.73 -4.89
N ALA A 5 -2.89 -5.12 -5.80
CA ALA A 5 -2.68 -5.13 -7.25
C ALA A 5 -1.69 -4.09 -7.77
N SER A 6 -1.01 -3.34 -6.90
CA SER A 6 -0.29 -2.14 -7.32
C SER A 6 1.25 -2.20 -7.29
N PHE A 7 1.87 -3.23 -6.68
CA PHE A 7 3.33 -3.41 -6.72
C PHE A 7 3.73 -4.74 -7.35
N ALA A 8 4.61 -4.67 -8.34
CA ALA A 8 5.34 -5.82 -8.86
C ALA A 8 6.54 -6.06 -7.92
N GLU A 9 6.62 -7.25 -7.37
CA GLU A 9 7.66 -7.66 -6.43
C GLU A 9 8.69 -8.53 -7.14
N ASN A 10 9.98 -8.32 -6.84
CA ASN A 10 11.05 -9.13 -7.41
C ASN A 10 11.09 -10.52 -6.72
N ILE A 11 11.78 -11.45 -7.36
CA ILE A 11 12.21 -12.69 -6.74
C ILE A 11 13.52 -12.47 -5.97
N ASP A 12 13.72 -13.24 -4.91
CA ASP A 12 14.85 -13.15 -3.97
C ASP A 12 15.09 -11.74 -3.40
N PRO A 13 14.07 -11.12 -2.76
CA PRO A 13 14.19 -9.78 -2.19
C PRO A 13 15.26 -9.66 -1.10
N TYR A 14 15.70 -10.79 -0.54
CA TYR A 14 16.71 -10.84 0.52
C TYR A 14 18.13 -11.14 0.01
N ASN A 15 18.29 -11.37 -1.31
CA ASN A 15 19.54 -11.73 -1.96
C ASN A 15 20.25 -12.90 -1.24
N ASP A 16 19.49 -13.94 -0.91
CA ASP A 16 19.92 -15.09 -0.12
C ASP A 16 20.01 -16.40 -0.95
N GLY A 17 19.80 -16.32 -2.26
CA GLY A 17 19.82 -17.46 -3.17
C GLY A 17 18.44 -18.05 -3.46
N SER A 18 17.36 -17.37 -3.04
CA SER A 18 15.97 -17.85 -3.14
C SER A 18 15.32 -17.57 -4.50
N GLN A 19 16.09 -17.77 -5.57
CA GLN A 19 15.69 -17.53 -6.95
C GLN A 19 15.57 -18.79 -7.81
N TYR A 20 15.71 -19.99 -7.22
CA TYR A 20 15.85 -21.23 -7.99
C TYR A 20 14.68 -22.19 -7.81
N ALA A 21 14.07 -22.58 -8.94
CA ALA A 21 13.24 -23.78 -9.04
C ALA A 21 14.04 -24.92 -9.70
N TYR A 22 13.53 -26.14 -9.62
CA TYR A 22 14.17 -27.32 -10.22
C TYR A 22 13.21 -28.10 -11.10
N GLY A 23 13.54 -28.26 -12.38
CA GLY A 23 12.81 -29.11 -13.31
C GLY A 23 13.49 -30.47 -13.48
N GLU A 24 12.74 -31.57 -13.38
CA GLU A 24 13.27 -32.94 -13.38
C GLU A 24 14.14 -33.27 -14.59
N ASN A 25 13.83 -32.72 -15.77
CA ASN A 25 14.56 -33.01 -17.01
C ASN A 25 15.41 -31.85 -17.52
N VAL A 26 15.51 -30.75 -16.76
CA VAL A 26 16.21 -29.54 -17.21
C VAL A 26 17.16 -28.96 -16.17
N GLY A 27 17.03 -29.33 -14.89
CA GLY A 27 17.86 -28.82 -13.80
C GLY A 27 17.31 -27.52 -13.23
N PHE A 28 18.20 -26.65 -12.74
CA PHE A 28 17.81 -25.40 -12.10
C PHE A 28 17.28 -24.39 -13.12
N LEU A 29 16.19 -23.73 -12.72
CA LEU A 29 15.61 -22.59 -13.40
C LEU A 29 15.82 -21.36 -12.52
N ASN A 30 16.41 -20.31 -13.08
CA ASN A 30 16.69 -19.07 -12.36
C ASN A 30 15.59 -18.03 -12.63
N PHE A 31 14.83 -17.70 -11.59
CA PHE A 31 13.75 -16.71 -11.61
C PHE A 31 14.25 -15.27 -11.40
N GLU A 32 15.50 -15.08 -10.99
CA GLU A 32 16.15 -13.78 -10.87
C GLU A 32 17.54 -13.84 -11.56
N PRO A 33 17.59 -13.80 -12.89
CA PRO A 33 18.81 -13.90 -13.66
C PRO A 33 19.46 -12.51 -13.83
N ASP A 34 19.83 -11.88 -12.71
CA ASP A 34 20.44 -10.54 -12.65
C ASP A 34 21.67 -10.39 -13.57
N ASP A 35 22.45 -11.46 -13.72
CA ASP A 35 23.69 -11.47 -14.51
C ASP A 35 23.49 -11.70 -16.03
N ASN A 36 22.28 -12.02 -16.49
CA ASN A 36 21.99 -12.36 -17.90
C ASN A 36 21.13 -11.34 -18.66
N GLY A 37 20.82 -10.19 -18.06
CA GLY A 37 20.20 -9.05 -18.75
C GLY A 37 18.71 -9.18 -19.05
N GLY A 38 17.99 -10.08 -18.38
CA GLY A 38 16.52 -10.16 -18.40
C GLY A 38 15.92 -9.63 -17.10
N SER A 39 14.70 -9.11 -17.15
CA SER A 39 14.00 -8.44 -16.02
C SER A 39 13.53 -9.36 -14.89
N GLY A 40 14.08 -10.59 -14.76
CA GLY A 40 13.61 -11.57 -13.78
C GLY A 40 12.12 -11.89 -13.86
N ALA A 41 11.64 -12.66 -12.90
CA ALA A 41 10.23 -12.86 -12.66
C ALA A 41 9.74 -11.80 -11.65
N GLU A 42 8.53 -11.29 -11.89
CA GLU A 42 7.89 -10.33 -10.99
C GLU A 42 6.52 -10.86 -10.56
N VAL A 43 6.16 -10.70 -9.29
CA VAL A 43 4.87 -11.13 -8.74
C VAL A 43 4.00 -9.91 -8.48
N THR A 44 2.74 -9.98 -8.91
CA THR A 44 1.69 -9.03 -8.55
C THR A 44 0.51 -9.82 -8.00
N SER A 45 -0.51 -9.15 -7.43
CA SER A 45 -1.73 -9.85 -7.03
C SER A 45 -2.50 -10.52 -8.16
N SER A 46 -2.26 -10.12 -9.41
CA SER A 46 -3.04 -10.64 -10.54
C SER A 46 -2.24 -11.55 -11.47
N ARG A 47 -0.90 -11.48 -11.44
CA ARG A 47 -0.02 -12.12 -12.43
C ARG A 47 1.36 -12.43 -11.85
N VAL A 48 2.02 -13.40 -12.46
CA VAL A 48 3.49 -13.49 -12.44
C VAL A 48 4.00 -13.17 -13.84
N THR A 49 4.86 -12.17 -13.96
CA THR A 49 5.36 -11.63 -15.24
C THR A 49 6.87 -11.79 -15.36
N GLY A 50 7.42 -11.39 -16.50
CA GLY A 50 8.86 -11.44 -16.73
C GLY A 50 9.36 -12.78 -17.28
N TYR A 51 10.63 -13.08 -17.05
CA TYR A 51 11.34 -14.19 -17.68
C TYR A 51 12.17 -14.99 -16.70
N VAL A 52 12.17 -16.32 -16.91
CA VAL A 52 13.00 -17.28 -16.19
C VAL A 52 14.12 -17.74 -17.12
N TRP A 53 15.35 -17.76 -16.64
CA TRP A 53 16.50 -18.25 -17.39
C TRP A 53 16.80 -19.72 -17.06
N GLN A 54 17.14 -20.49 -18.09
CA GLN A 54 17.58 -21.87 -17.92
C GLN A 54 18.59 -22.22 -19.03
N GLU A 55 19.74 -22.78 -18.66
CA GLU A 55 20.91 -22.97 -19.53
C GLU A 55 20.68 -23.83 -20.80
N ASN A 56 19.74 -24.78 -20.76
CA ASN A 56 19.42 -25.73 -21.83
C ASN A 56 18.07 -25.43 -22.51
N ALA A 57 17.30 -24.51 -21.94
CA ALA A 57 15.92 -24.18 -22.30
C ALA A 57 15.77 -22.74 -22.81
N ASP A 58 16.81 -21.92 -22.64
CA ASP A 58 16.81 -20.49 -22.92
C ASP A 58 15.75 -19.75 -22.07
N TRP A 59 15.34 -18.56 -22.49
CA TRP A 59 14.33 -17.76 -21.83
C TRP A 59 12.95 -18.41 -21.85
N ILE A 60 12.32 -18.45 -20.69
CA ILE A 60 10.93 -18.85 -20.48
C ILE A 60 10.14 -17.60 -20.12
N ASN A 61 9.16 -17.25 -20.93
CA ASN A 61 8.27 -16.11 -20.71
C ASN A 61 7.11 -16.51 -19.79
N LEU A 62 6.94 -15.82 -18.66
CA LEU A 62 5.84 -16.02 -17.72
C LEU A 62 4.55 -15.28 -18.13
N SER A 63 4.64 -14.38 -19.10
CA SER A 63 3.54 -13.56 -19.62
C SER A 63 3.35 -13.64 -21.14
N PRO A 64 3.30 -14.85 -21.75
CA PRO A 64 3.05 -14.98 -23.19
C PRO A 64 1.72 -14.33 -23.59
N SER A 65 1.73 -13.63 -24.72
CA SER A 65 0.57 -12.94 -25.28
C SER A 65 -0.57 -13.89 -25.69
N ASN A 66 -0.24 -15.15 -25.97
CA ASN A 66 -1.19 -16.23 -26.20
C ASN A 66 -1.42 -17.03 -24.92
N TYR A 67 -2.68 -17.37 -24.62
CA TYR A 67 -3.11 -18.17 -23.45
C TYR A 67 -2.96 -17.53 -22.06
N GLY A 68 -2.74 -16.22 -22.00
CA GLY A 68 -3.05 -15.40 -20.82
C GLY A 68 -1.97 -15.29 -19.75
N GLY A 69 -0.84 -15.99 -19.89
CA GLY A 69 0.29 -15.97 -18.96
C GLY A 69 0.03 -16.68 -17.63
N VAL A 70 0.97 -16.54 -16.70
CA VAL A 70 0.79 -17.00 -15.31
C VAL A 70 -0.04 -15.99 -14.55
N LEU A 71 -1.19 -16.44 -14.06
CA LEU A 71 -2.16 -15.63 -13.32
C LEU A 71 -2.02 -15.91 -11.83
N ASN A 72 -2.15 -14.88 -11.02
CA ASN A 72 -2.33 -14.95 -9.56
C ASN A 72 -3.77 -14.54 -9.25
N ASP A 73 -4.46 -15.30 -8.40
CA ASP A 73 -5.87 -15.02 -8.06
C ASP A 73 -6.03 -13.99 -6.92
N GLY A 74 -4.93 -13.41 -6.45
CA GLY A 74 -4.88 -12.49 -5.33
C GLY A 74 -4.84 -13.17 -3.96
N ASN A 75 -4.87 -14.51 -3.92
CA ASN A 75 -4.69 -15.32 -2.71
C ASN A 75 -3.44 -16.22 -2.82
N GLY A 76 -2.57 -15.95 -3.80
CA GLY A 76 -1.38 -16.73 -4.07
C GLY A 76 -1.63 -18.00 -4.88
N ASN A 77 -2.85 -18.31 -5.35
CA ASN A 77 -3.05 -19.48 -6.21
C ASN A 77 -2.68 -19.15 -7.65
N LEU A 78 -1.69 -19.85 -8.19
CA LEU A 78 -1.23 -19.62 -9.55
C LEU A 78 -1.96 -20.49 -10.55
N SER A 79 -2.19 -19.96 -11.75
CA SER A 79 -2.79 -20.68 -12.87
C SER A 79 -2.30 -20.16 -14.22
N GLY A 80 -2.81 -20.73 -15.31
CA GLY A 80 -2.38 -20.35 -16.64
C GLY A 80 -1.04 -20.98 -17.03
N TYR A 81 -0.36 -20.34 -17.99
CA TYR A 81 0.77 -20.96 -18.66
C TYR A 81 1.93 -20.00 -18.92
N ALA A 82 3.13 -20.49 -18.67
CA ALA A 82 4.38 -19.92 -19.19
C ALA A 82 4.81 -20.66 -20.46
N TRP A 83 5.70 -20.05 -21.25
CA TRP A 83 6.18 -20.63 -22.49
C TRP A 83 7.65 -20.32 -22.74
N GLY A 84 8.41 -21.31 -23.19
CA GLY A 84 9.76 -21.11 -23.73
C GLY A 84 9.98 -21.96 -24.98
N GLU A 85 10.83 -21.48 -25.89
CA GLU A 85 11.05 -22.10 -27.20
C GLU A 85 11.49 -23.57 -27.11
N ASN A 86 12.34 -23.88 -26.14
CA ASN A 86 12.92 -25.22 -25.98
C ASN A 86 12.21 -26.09 -24.92
N VAL A 87 11.28 -25.50 -24.14
CA VAL A 87 10.56 -26.22 -23.06
C VAL A 87 9.08 -26.42 -23.35
N GLY A 88 8.53 -25.69 -24.31
CA GLY A 88 7.11 -25.71 -24.62
C GLY A 88 6.27 -25.01 -23.54
N TRP A 89 5.03 -25.46 -23.39
CA TRP A 89 4.12 -24.92 -22.40
C TRP A 89 4.42 -25.47 -21.00
N ILE A 90 4.37 -24.59 -20.02
CA ILE A 90 4.44 -24.91 -18.60
C ILE A 90 3.13 -24.51 -17.94
N ASN A 91 2.39 -25.48 -17.43
CA ASN A 91 1.14 -25.29 -16.72
C ASN A 91 1.41 -25.07 -15.23
N PHE A 92 0.91 -23.95 -14.66
CA PHE A 92 1.05 -23.62 -13.24
C PHE A 92 -0.07 -24.20 -12.35
N ASN A 93 -1.12 -24.75 -12.97
CA ASN A 93 -2.17 -25.49 -12.25
C ASN A 93 -2.51 -26.82 -12.95
N PRO A 94 -1.55 -27.77 -13.04
CA PRO A 94 -1.78 -29.08 -13.64
C PRO A 94 -2.58 -29.98 -12.68
N THR A 95 -3.28 -30.97 -13.25
CA THR A 95 -3.93 -32.00 -12.42
C THR A 95 -2.88 -32.78 -11.62
N GLY A 96 -3.04 -32.82 -10.29
CA GLY A 96 -2.09 -33.49 -9.40
C GLY A 96 -0.88 -32.65 -8.98
N GLY A 97 -0.83 -31.38 -9.39
CA GLY A 97 0.13 -30.39 -8.92
C GLY A 97 -0.58 -29.09 -8.56
N GLY A 98 -0.01 -27.97 -8.99
CA GLY A 98 -0.47 -26.61 -8.68
C GLY A 98 0.63 -25.85 -7.95
N VAL A 99 0.79 -24.58 -8.30
CA VAL A 99 1.75 -23.68 -7.66
C VAL A 99 0.99 -22.66 -6.83
N THR A 100 1.44 -22.43 -5.60
CA THR A 100 0.89 -21.41 -4.72
C THR A 100 2.00 -20.54 -4.14
N ILE A 101 1.70 -19.30 -3.79
CA ILE A 101 2.58 -18.39 -3.05
C ILE A 101 1.99 -18.27 -1.64
N ASP A 102 2.77 -18.57 -0.61
CA ASP A 102 2.33 -18.42 0.77
C ASP A 102 2.51 -16.97 1.28
N GLU A 103 2.05 -16.72 2.51
CA GLU A 103 2.12 -15.41 3.17
C GLU A 103 3.55 -14.87 3.33
N ASN A 104 4.55 -15.76 3.35
CA ASN A 104 5.96 -15.41 3.42
C ASN A 104 6.60 -15.27 2.02
N GLY A 105 5.79 -15.29 0.96
CA GLY A 105 6.25 -15.15 -0.43
C GLY A 105 6.86 -16.42 -1.02
N ASN A 106 6.84 -17.56 -0.33
CA ASN A 106 7.46 -18.78 -0.87
C ASN A 106 6.55 -19.44 -1.90
N PHE A 107 7.15 -19.82 -3.03
CA PHE A 107 6.48 -20.63 -4.02
C PHE A 107 6.48 -22.10 -3.58
N ASN A 108 5.29 -22.67 -3.54
CA ASN A 108 5.00 -24.02 -3.08
C ASN A 108 4.42 -24.85 -4.25
N GLY A 109 4.55 -26.17 -4.15
CA GLY A 109 3.92 -27.10 -5.09
C GLY A 109 4.68 -27.31 -6.40
N TYR A 110 3.95 -27.63 -7.47
CA TYR A 110 4.52 -28.16 -8.71
C TYR A 110 3.84 -27.62 -9.97
N ALA A 111 4.63 -27.13 -10.91
CA ALA A 111 4.20 -26.87 -12.28
C ALA A 111 4.58 -28.05 -13.18
N TRP A 112 3.91 -28.17 -14.33
CA TRP A 112 4.18 -29.22 -15.32
C TRP A 112 4.58 -28.62 -16.66
N GLY A 113 5.78 -28.92 -17.13
CA GLY A 113 6.25 -28.57 -18.47
C GLY A 113 6.21 -29.77 -19.41
N GLU A 114 5.69 -29.58 -20.62
CA GLU A 114 5.53 -30.66 -21.61
C GLU A 114 6.86 -31.35 -21.96
N ASN A 115 7.96 -30.60 -22.03
CA ASN A 115 9.28 -31.12 -22.41
C ASN A 115 10.27 -31.17 -21.24
N ILE A 116 9.91 -30.66 -20.06
CA ILE A 116 10.80 -30.60 -18.89
C ILE A 116 10.27 -31.35 -17.66
N GLY A 117 9.03 -31.84 -17.70
CA GLY A 117 8.42 -32.63 -16.63
C GLY A 117 7.97 -31.78 -15.43
N TRP A 118 8.01 -32.35 -14.23
CA TRP A 118 7.64 -31.62 -13.02
C TRP A 118 8.69 -30.56 -12.68
N ILE A 119 8.21 -29.40 -12.27
CA ILE A 119 9.01 -28.28 -11.80
C ILE A 119 8.66 -28.06 -10.34
N HIS A 120 9.68 -28.12 -9.49
CA HIS A 120 9.61 -28.03 -8.04
C HIS A 120 10.08 -26.63 -7.63
N PHE A 121 9.28 -25.93 -6.82
CA PHE A 121 9.60 -24.55 -6.43
C PHE A 121 10.35 -24.42 -5.12
N GLN A 122 10.41 -25.49 -4.33
CA GLN A 122 11.22 -25.54 -3.11
C GLN A 122 11.60 -26.96 -2.75
N ASN A 123 12.70 -27.09 -2.01
CA ASN A 123 13.13 -28.32 -1.38
C ASN A 123 14.05 -28.00 -0.20
N GLN A 124 14.05 -28.85 0.82
CA GLN A 124 14.93 -28.68 1.98
C GLN A 124 16.30 -29.34 1.79
N ASN A 125 16.40 -30.38 0.95
CA ASN A 125 17.66 -31.10 0.74
C ASN A 125 17.74 -31.76 -0.67
N PRO A 126 18.58 -31.26 -1.60
CA PRO A 126 19.34 -30.01 -1.49
C PRO A 126 18.40 -28.80 -1.30
N ALA A 127 18.84 -27.81 -0.54
CA ALA A 127 18.05 -26.61 -0.26
C ALA A 127 17.99 -25.71 -1.50
N TYR A 128 16.77 -25.40 -1.94
CA TYR A 128 16.47 -24.36 -2.93
C TYR A 128 15.03 -23.90 -2.72
N LYS A 129 14.72 -22.67 -3.10
CA LYS A 129 13.36 -22.16 -3.18
C LYS A 129 13.28 -20.99 -4.17
N VAL A 130 12.07 -20.71 -4.63
CA VAL A 130 11.71 -19.42 -5.23
C VAL A 130 10.89 -18.66 -4.19
N GLN A 131 11.31 -17.46 -3.86
CA GLN A 131 10.63 -16.60 -2.90
C GLN A 131 10.49 -15.18 -3.47
N THR A 132 9.31 -14.60 -3.34
CA THR A 132 9.06 -13.16 -3.52
C THR A 132 8.92 -12.47 -2.17
N GLU A 133 8.59 -11.18 -2.11
CA GLU A 133 8.35 -10.52 -0.82
C GLU A 133 7.15 -11.20 -0.12
N GLY A 134 7.15 -11.16 1.23
CA GLY A 134 6.01 -11.68 1.97
C GLY A 134 4.76 -10.89 1.60
N LEU A 135 3.70 -11.58 1.17
CA LEU A 135 2.42 -10.97 0.81
C LEU A 135 1.47 -10.79 2.01
N GLN A 136 1.94 -11.11 3.22
CA GLN A 136 1.18 -10.91 4.44
C GLN A 136 0.97 -9.41 4.67
N ASP A 137 -0.28 -9.01 4.88
CA ASP A 137 -0.70 -7.66 5.22
C ASP A 137 -1.66 -7.80 6.42
N SER A 138 -1.14 -7.54 7.62
CA SER A 138 -1.77 -7.84 8.89
C SER A 138 -2.87 -6.84 9.25
N ASP A 139 -2.79 -5.60 8.79
CA ASP A 139 -3.75 -4.54 9.09
C ASP A 139 -4.65 -4.14 7.91
N GLY A 140 -4.31 -4.59 6.70
CA GLY A 140 -5.14 -4.49 5.51
C GLY A 140 -5.05 -3.15 4.80
N ASP A 141 -3.97 -2.40 5.00
CA ASP A 141 -3.74 -1.09 4.36
C ASP A 141 -3.18 -1.19 2.91
N GLY A 142 -2.87 -2.42 2.49
CA GLY A 142 -2.30 -2.72 1.18
C GLY A 142 -0.78 -2.53 1.11
N VAL A 143 -0.08 -2.43 2.24
CA VAL A 143 1.37 -2.53 2.36
C VAL A 143 1.69 -3.83 3.11
N PRO A 144 2.50 -4.75 2.55
CA PRO A 144 2.81 -5.99 3.26
C PRO A 144 3.65 -5.75 4.51
N ASP A 145 3.48 -6.58 5.55
CA ASP A 145 4.15 -6.54 6.87
C ASP A 145 5.68 -6.37 6.78
N VAL A 146 6.30 -6.88 5.71
CA VAL A 146 7.75 -6.77 5.49
C VAL A 146 8.21 -5.38 5.08
N ARG A 147 7.27 -4.54 4.63
CA ARG A 147 7.44 -3.16 4.16
C ARG A 147 6.57 -2.15 4.92
N ASP A 148 5.74 -2.64 5.83
CA ASP A 148 4.89 -1.90 6.74
C ASP A 148 5.75 -1.05 7.69
N VAL A 149 5.68 0.26 7.50
CA VAL A 149 6.39 1.25 8.31
C VAL A 149 5.63 1.51 9.61
N CYS A 150 4.30 1.38 9.58
CA CYS A 150 3.39 1.72 10.66
C CYS A 150 2.43 0.58 11.04
N PRO A 151 2.89 -0.47 11.74
CA PRO A 151 2.08 -1.66 11.98
C PRO A 151 0.77 -1.39 12.71
N GLY A 152 -0.34 -1.78 12.10
CA GLY A 152 -1.70 -1.61 12.62
C GLY A 152 -2.43 -0.39 12.05
N PHE A 153 -1.82 0.38 11.15
CA PHE A 153 -2.35 1.61 10.59
C PHE A 153 -1.93 1.77 9.11
N ASP A 154 -2.58 2.69 8.40
CA ASP A 154 -2.34 2.89 6.97
C ASP A 154 -1.08 3.73 6.70
N ASP A 155 -0.08 3.12 6.05
CA ASP A 155 1.20 3.72 5.67
C ASP A 155 1.06 4.88 4.68
N LYS A 156 -0.08 5.01 3.98
CA LYS A 156 -0.31 6.06 2.98
C LYS A 156 -0.89 7.33 3.57
N VAL A 157 -1.29 7.30 4.84
CA VAL A 157 -1.83 8.46 5.53
C VAL A 157 -0.68 9.15 6.26
N ASP A 158 -0.29 10.30 5.73
CA ASP A 158 0.81 11.14 6.21
C ASP A 158 0.38 12.60 5.98
N THR A 159 -0.12 13.23 7.04
CA THR A 159 -0.79 14.53 6.97
C THR A 159 0.21 15.68 6.80
N ASP A 160 1.39 15.61 7.41
CA ASP A 160 2.43 16.64 7.32
C ASP A 160 3.48 16.39 6.21
N GLY A 161 3.55 15.15 5.70
CA GLY A 161 4.45 14.76 4.62
C GLY A 161 5.89 14.56 5.06
N ASP A 162 6.15 14.31 6.35
CA ASP A 162 7.50 14.09 6.87
C ASP A 162 8.04 12.67 6.61
N GLY A 163 7.16 11.77 6.15
CA GLY A 163 7.44 10.38 5.83
C GLY A 163 7.19 9.40 6.98
N ILE A 164 6.60 9.84 8.09
CA ILE A 164 6.11 9.02 9.19
C ILE A 164 4.57 8.96 9.09
N PRO A 165 3.97 7.79 8.85
CA PRO A 165 2.51 7.70 8.78
C PRO A 165 1.80 8.16 10.07
N ASP A 166 0.63 8.79 9.93
CA ASP A 166 -0.20 9.35 11.02
C ASP A 166 -0.50 8.36 12.16
N GLY A 167 -0.47 7.05 11.87
CA GLY A 167 -0.70 5.99 12.86
C GLY A 167 0.46 5.81 13.85
N CYS A 168 1.69 6.10 13.42
CA CYS A 168 2.91 6.01 14.22
C CYS A 168 3.56 7.37 14.47
N ASP A 169 2.98 8.44 13.94
CA ASP A 169 3.36 9.81 14.23
C ASP A 169 2.66 10.37 15.47
N SER A 170 3.43 11.09 16.27
CA SER A 170 2.97 11.83 17.44
C SER A 170 2.52 13.26 17.13
N ASP A 171 2.95 13.84 16.02
CA ASP A 171 2.74 15.25 15.60
C ASP A 171 2.28 15.28 14.14
N LYS A 172 1.06 14.81 13.89
CA LYS A 172 0.66 14.35 12.55
C LYS A 172 0.50 15.46 11.52
N ASP A 173 0.34 16.70 11.96
CA ASP A 173 0.25 17.86 11.07
C ASP A 173 1.52 18.75 11.10
N GLY A 174 2.54 18.33 11.86
CA GLY A 174 3.88 18.90 11.86
C GLY A 174 3.97 20.30 12.47
N ASP A 175 3.03 20.63 13.36
CA ASP A 175 2.94 21.95 13.97
C ASP A 175 3.63 22.06 15.35
N THR A 176 4.21 20.95 15.82
CA THR A 176 4.93 20.76 17.09
C THR A 176 4.06 20.62 18.34
N TYR A 177 2.75 20.69 18.20
CA TYR A 177 1.78 20.29 19.21
C TYR A 177 1.36 18.85 18.95
N THR A 178 0.77 18.22 19.95
CA THR A 178 0.32 16.83 19.84
C THR A 178 -1.03 16.74 20.52
N SER A 179 -1.83 15.73 20.20
CA SER A 179 -3.05 15.40 20.93
C SER A 179 -2.84 15.40 22.46
N ALA A 180 -1.70 14.87 22.93
CA ALA A 180 -1.37 14.85 24.37
C ALA A 180 -0.89 16.21 24.91
N GLY A 181 -0.37 17.07 24.03
CA GLY A 181 0.05 18.45 24.29
C GLY A 181 -1.11 19.45 24.38
N GLY A 182 -2.35 19.01 24.11
CA GLY A 182 -3.54 19.86 24.14
C GLY A 182 -4.00 20.33 22.77
N ASP A 183 -3.46 19.76 21.71
CA ASP A 183 -4.02 19.91 20.38
C ASP A 183 -5.42 19.29 20.31
N CYS A 184 -6.38 20.10 19.88
CA CYS A 184 -7.78 19.74 19.73
C CYS A 184 -8.11 19.21 18.33
N ASN A 185 -7.22 19.38 17.35
CA ASN A 185 -7.30 18.78 16.02
C ASN A 185 -5.90 18.51 15.43
N ASP A 186 -5.32 17.40 15.86
CA ASP A 186 -4.00 16.82 15.51
C ASP A 186 -3.87 16.38 14.03
N LEU A 187 -4.62 17.00 13.12
CA LEU A 187 -4.64 16.78 11.65
C LEU A 187 -4.75 18.12 10.90
N ASP A 188 -4.64 19.25 11.59
CA ASP A 188 -4.76 20.60 11.04
C ASP A 188 -3.81 21.55 11.79
N ALA A 189 -2.64 21.78 11.20
CA ALA A 189 -1.59 22.66 11.73
C ALA A 189 -2.01 24.13 11.97
N ALA A 190 -3.25 24.52 11.64
CA ALA A 190 -3.81 25.82 12.00
C ALA A 190 -4.62 25.80 13.31
N VAL A 191 -4.85 24.63 13.89
CA VAL A 191 -5.67 24.39 15.07
C VAL A 191 -4.81 23.76 16.15
N HIS A 192 -4.31 24.58 17.07
CA HIS A 192 -3.41 24.13 18.11
C HIS A 192 -3.35 25.13 19.27
N PRO A 193 -2.81 24.76 20.43
CA PRO A 193 -2.63 25.69 21.54
C PRO A 193 -1.96 27.00 21.10
N PHE A 194 -2.59 28.12 21.46
CA PHE A 194 -2.11 29.48 21.14
C PHE A 194 -2.14 29.88 19.66
N ALA A 195 -2.82 29.14 18.78
CA ALA A 195 -3.09 29.61 17.43
C ALA A 195 -3.86 30.94 17.46
N THR A 196 -3.88 31.64 16.32
CA THR A 196 -4.68 32.86 16.20
C THR A 196 -6.10 32.48 15.83
N GLU A 197 -7.08 32.94 16.61
CA GLU A 197 -8.49 32.75 16.27
C GLU A 197 -8.84 33.33 14.90
N ILE A 198 -9.67 32.58 14.18
CA ILE A 198 -10.30 32.97 12.93
C ILE A 198 -11.79 32.81 13.14
N CYS A 199 -12.60 33.73 12.62
CA CYS A 199 -14.05 33.65 12.76
C CYS A 199 -14.64 32.64 11.74
N ASP A 200 -14.32 31.36 11.91
CA ASP A 200 -14.67 30.24 11.03
C ASP A 200 -15.53 29.15 11.72
N GLY A 201 -15.81 29.31 13.01
CA GLY A 201 -16.58 28.39 13.82
C GLY A 201 -15.75 27.25 14.43
N VAL A 202 -14.43 27.31 14.32
CA VAL A 202 -13.47 26.41 14.96
C VAL A 202 -12.87 27.10 16.20
N ASP A 203 -12.50 26.31 17.20
CA ASP A 203 -11.65 26.75 18.31
C ASP A 203 -10.20 26.58 17.82
N ASN A 204 -9.64 27.59 17.15
CA ASN A 204 -8.33 27.45 16.52
C ASN A 204 -7.23 27.33 17.57
N ASN A 205 -7.39 27.99 18.71
CA ASN A 205 -6.34 28.07 19.72
C ASN A 205 -6.46 27.01 20.84
N CYS A 206 -7.46 26.13 20.75
CA CYS A 206 -7.77 25.05 21.66
C CYS A 206 -7.96 25.48 23.13
N ASP A 207 -8.52 26.68 23.37
CA ASP A 207 -8.81 27.18 24.73
C ASP A 207 -10.20 26.79 25.26
N GLY A 208 -11.02 26.16 24.43
CA GLY A 208 -12.39 25.74 24.73
C GLY A 208 -13.46 26.78 24.37
N GLN A 209 -13.08 27.89 23.74
CA GLN A 209 -13.97 28.91 23.20
C GLN A 209 -13.88 28.91 21.67
N ILE A 210 -14.99 29.27 21.02
CA ILE A 210 -15.07 29.31 19.57
C ILE A 210 -15.16 30.77 19.14
N ASP A 211 -14.25 31.18 18.25
CA ASP A 211 -14.20 32.49 17.61
C ASP A 211 -14.16 33.66 18.63
N GLU A 212 -13.46 33.52 19.76
CA GLU A 212 -13.37 34.60 20.74
C GLU A 212 -12.44 35.73 20.26
N ASN A 213 -12.74 36.96 20.69
CA ASN A 213 -12.00 38.18 20.30
C ASN A 213 -11.97 38.50 18.79
N VAL A 214 -12.58 37.69 17.92
CA VAL A 214 -12.68 37.93 16.46
C VAL A 214 -14.09 38.25 15.97
N LYS A 215 -15.12 38.06 16.82
CA LYS A 215 -16.50 38.45 16.52
C LYS A 215 -16.67 39.96 16.52
N THR A 216 -17.55 40.43 15.64
CA THR A 216 -18.03 41.82 15.64
C THR A 216 -19.28 41.94 16.51
N THR A 217 -19.35 42.99 17.33
CA THR A 217 -20.58 43.35 18.04
C THR A 217 -21.57 44.00 17.08
N TYR A 218 -22.78 43.48 17.05
CA TYR A 218 -23.91 44.01 16.30
C TYR A 218 -25.04 44.42 17.24
N TYR A 219 -25.79 45.45 16.86
CA TYR A 219 -26.88 46.07 17.60
C TYR A 219 -28.21 45.85 16.89
N ARG A 220 -29.27 45.47 17.62
CA ARG A 220 -30.57 45.16 17.03
C ARG A 220 -31.22 46.41 16.43
N ASP A 221 -31.59 46.36 15.16
CA ASP A 221 -32.33 47.38 14.41
C ASP A 221 -33.77 46.88 14.18
N ALA A 222 -34.70 47.35 15.00
CA ALA A 222 -36.06 46.82 15.05
C ALA A 222 -37.00 47.43 14.01
N ASP A 223 -36.73 48.67 13.61
CA ASP A 223 -37.54 49.47 12.70
C ASP A 223 -36.89 49.70 11.33
N GLY A 224 -35.64 49.24 11.15
CA GLY A 224 -34.95 49.18 9.87
C GLY A 224 -34.40 50.53 9.41
N ASP A 225 -34.05 51.41 10.34
CA ASP A 225 -33.60 52.78 10.07
C ASP A 225 -32.07 52.91 9.96
N GLY A 226 -31.34 51.81 10.23
CA GLY A 226 -29.88 51.76 10.19
C GLY A 226 -29.20 52.12 11.51
N TYR A 227 -29.96 52.37 12.58
CA TYR A 227 -29.44 52.65 13.93
C TYR A 227 -29.85 51.55 14.91
N GLY A 228 -28.87 50.86 15.50
CA GLY A 228 -29.13 49.78 16.44
C GLY A 228 -29.31 50.23 17.90
N ASP A 229 -30.03 49.43 18.68
CA ASP A 229 -30.19 49.64 20.13
C ASP A 229 -28.92 49.25 20.91
N PRO A 230 -28.25 50.19 21.62
CA PRO A 230 -27.02 49.91 22.38
C PRO A 230 -27.21 48.94 23.55
N ASN A 231 -28.44 48.66 23.98
CA ASN A 231 -28.72 47.71 25.07
C ASN A 231 -29.06 46.30 24.57
N THR A 232 -29.23 46.12 23.25
CA THR A 232 -29.57 44.84 22.64
C THR A 232 -28.49 44.45 21.63
N ILE A 233 -27.45 43.78 22.14
CA ILE A 233 -26.27 43.41 21.36
C ILE A 233 -26.21 41.90 21.08
N THR A 234 -25.48 41.53 20.03
CA THR A 234 -25.04 40.17 19.75
C THR A 234 -23.64 40.20 19.16
N GLU A 235 -22.83 39.18 19.40
CA GLU A 235 -21.51 39.01 18.78
C GLU A 235 -21.59 37.93 17.71
N ASN A 236 -21.05 38.21 16.52
CA ASN A 236 -21.06 37.25 15.42
C ASN A 236 -19.93 37.53 14.41
N CYS A 237 -19.59 36.54 13.60
CA CYS A 237 -18.65 36.70 12.48
C CYS A 237 -19.24 37.49 11.32
N THR A 238 -20.56 37.39 11.15
CA THR A 238 -21.31 38.07 10.08
C THR A 238 -22.55 38.74 10.64
N GLN A 239 -22.98 39.81 9.97
CA GLN A 239 -24.12 40.62 10.40
C GLN A 239 -25.41 39.77 10.45
N PRO A 240 -26.03 39.57 11.62
CA PRO A 240 -27.29 38.86 11.70
C PRO A 240 -28.44 39.70 11.14
N SER A 241 -29.49 39.02 10.67
CA SER A 241 -30.68 39.71 10.16
C SER A 241 -31.36 40.55 11.26
N GLY A 242 -31.66 41.81 10.94
CA GLY A 242 -32.25 42.76 11.89
C GLY A 242 -31.25 43.36 12.88
N TYR A 243 -29.95 43.33 12.57
CA TYR A 243 -28.90 43.99 13.33
C TYR A 243 -28.01 44.86 12.43
N VAL A 244 -27.31 45.83 13.01
CA VAL A 244 -26.32 46.74 12.38
C VAL A 244 -25.07 46.87 13.24
N THR A 245 -23.96 47.40 12.71
CA THR A 245 -22.70 47.65 13.44
C THR A 245 -22.64 49.03 14.05
#